data_AF-A0A7J2HQ26-F1
#
_entry.id   AF-A0A7J2HQ26-F1
#
_cell.length_a   1.000
_cell.length_b   1.000
_cell.length_c   1.000
_cell.angle_alpha   90.00
_cell.angle_beta   90.00
_cell.angle_gamma   90.00
#
_symmetry.space_group_name_H-M   'P 1'
#
loop_
_entity.id
_entity.type
_entity.pdbx_description
1 polymer ?
#
loop_
_entity_poly.entity_id
_entity_poly.type
_entity_poly.pdbx_seq_one_letter_code
_entity_poly.pdbx_strand_id
1 'polypeptide(L)'
;MRIQDTGEILRKLGYDYYTCTEPEVKPELVDVRFIDILPELAEGSGHSRFVSGKKLYKHQYEAFKHLSNGYNIVLKSGTGSGKTEAWLLYVFKYRVPALAVYPTLALANDQIKRIKDYCQTLGYRVEQIDAKTKEAL
;
A
#
# COMPACT_ATOMS: atom_id res chain seq x y z
N MET A 1 13.84 -16.05 -3.84
CA MET A 1 13.89 -15.31 -5.12
C MET A 1 15.35 -15.04 -5.43
N ARG A 2 15.85 -15.43 -6.61
CA ARG A 2 17.25 -15.19 -7.00
C ARG A 2 17.30 -13.79 -7.63
N ILE A 3 17.89 -12.82 -6.93
CA ILE A 3 18.08 -11.47 -7.46
C ILE A 3 19.11 -11.59 -8.59
N GLN A 4 18.74 -11.19 -9.80
CA GLN A 4 19.65 -11.12 -10.95
C GLN A 4 19.97 -9.67 -11.25
N ASP A 5 21.21 -9.41 -11.65
CA ASP A 5 21.63 -8.09 -12.11
C ASP A 5 21.07 -7.84 -13.51
N THR A 6 20.13 -6.90 -13.62
CA THR A 6 19.52 -6.52 -14.90
C THR A 6 20.56 -6.02 -15.90
N GLY A 7 21.62 -5.35 -15.45
CA GLY A 7 22.69 -4.86 -16.30
C GLY A 7 23.50 -5.99 -16.95
N GLU A 8 23.74 -7.09 -16.24
CA GLU A 8 24.38 -8.28 -16.83
C GLU A 8 23.52 -8.89 -17.94
N ILE A 9 22.20 -8.93 -17.74
CA ILE A 9 21.26 -9.47 -18.72
C ILE A 9 21.23 -8.58 -19.97
N LEU A 10 21.09 -7.27 -19.81
CA LEU A 10 21.06 -6.32 -20.91
C LEU A 10 22.36 -6.34 -21.73
N ARG A 11 23.50 -6.48 -21.05
CA ARG A 11 24.82 -6.61 -21.70
C ARG A 11 24.93 -7.89 -22.53
N LYS A 12 24.45 -9.03 -22.01
CA LYS A 12 24.40 -10.30 -22.76
C LYS A 12 23.51 -10.23 -24.00
N LEU A 13 22.47 -9.39 -23.96
CA LEU A 13 21.56 -9.17 -25.07
C LEU A 13 22.07 -8.12 -26.08
N GLY A 14 23.25 -7.53 -25.84
CA GLY A 14 23.86 -6.54 -26.75
C GLY A 14 23.26 -5.14 -26.67
N TYR A 15 22.56 -4.80 -25.59
CA TYR A 15 22.03 -3.45 -25.39
C TYR A 15 23.05 -2.53 -24.72
N ASP A 16 23.12 -1.30 -25.20
CA ASP A 16 23.75 -0.19 -24.49
C ASP A 16 22.76 0.40 -23.47
N TYR A 17 23.22 0.66 -22.25
CA TYR A 17 22.38 1.20 -21.19
C TYR A 17 23.18 2.10 -20.23
N TYR A 18 22.47 3.05 -19.62
CA TYR A 18 22.96 3.79 -18.47
C TYR A 18 22.43 3.15 -17.20
N THR A 19 23.26 3.06 -16.17
CA THR A 19 22.84 2.52 -14.86
C THR A 19 22.78 3.66 -13.85
N CYS A 20 21.65 3.77 -13.16
CA CYS A 20 21.51 4.61 -11.98
C CYS A 20 21.05 3.70 -10.84
N THR A 21 21.88 3.56 -9.81
CA THR A 21 21.59 2.72 -8.65
C THR A 21 21.49 3.60 -7.42
N GLU A 22 20.34 3.53 -6.75
CA GLU A 22 20.19 4.10 -5.42
C GLU A 22 20.56 3.04 -4.37
N PRO A 23 21.23 3.42 -3.26
CA PRO A 23 21.56 2.48 -2.20
C PRO A 23 20.27 1.92 -1.56
N GLU A 24 20.32 0.65 -1.13
CA GLU A 24 19.19 0.03 -0.43
C GLU A 24 18.95 0.77 0.89
N VAL A 25 17.75 1.34 1.04
CA VAL A 25 17.30 1.92 2.29
C VAL A 25 16.27 0.99 2.92
N LYS A 26 16.65 0.32 4.01
CA LYS A 26 15.71 -0.48 4.79
C LYS A 26 14.75 0.45 5.53
N PRO A 27 13.43 0.23 5.42
CA PRO A 27 12.47 1.04 6.14
C PRO A 27 12.57 0.80 7.65
N GLU A 28 12.53 1.87 8.44
CA GLU A 28 12.44 1.78 9.90
C GLU A 28 11.11 1.13 10.30
N LEU A 29 11.15 0.21 11.26
CA LEU A 29 9.97 -0.48 11.81
C LEU A 29 9.68 0.02 13.22
N VAL A 30 8.42 0.01 13.61
CA VAL A 30 7.98 0.21 15.00
C VAL A 30 7.50 -1.09 15.61
N ASP A 31 7.49 -1.19 16.94
CA ASP A 31 6.99 -2.37 17.65
C ASP A 31 5.45 -2.38 17.78
N VAL A 32 4.78 -2.15 16.65
CA VAL A 32 3.33 -2.17 16.50
C VAL A 32 3.03 -2.95 15.23
N ARG A 33 2.13 -3.92 15.28
CA ARG A 33 1.70 -4.72 14.13
C ARG A 33 0.36 -4.23 13.59
N PHE A 34 0.04 -4.67 12.38
CA PHE A 34 -1.27 -4.40 11.77
C PHE A 34 -2.43 -4.86 12.66
N ILE A 35 -2.36 -6.07 13.21
CA ILE A 35 -3.40 -6.61 14.12
C ILE A 35 -3.54 -5.86 15.44
N ASP A 36 -2.51 -5.12 15.87
CA ASP A 36 -2.60 -4.34 17.10
C ASP A 36 -3.49 -3.10 16.88
N ILE A 37 -3.70 -2.68 15.62
CA ILE A 37 -4.63 -1.59 15.23
C ILE A 37 -5.95 -2.14 14.70
N LEU A 38 -5.89 -3.15 13.82
CA LEU A 38 -7.02 -3.79 13.13
C LEU A 38 -7.01 -5.31 13.41
N PRO A 39 -7.51 -5.76 14.59
CA PRO A 39 -7.49 -7.16 14.98
C PRO A 39 -8.17 -8.11 14.00
N GLU A 40 -9.21 -7.62 13.30
CA GLU A 40 -10.01 -8.38 12.35
C GLU A 40 -9.19 -8.88 11.16
N LEU A 41 -8.03 -8.26 10.86
CA LEU A 41 -7.11 -8.75 9.83
C LEU A 41 -6.53 -10.14 10.14
N ALA A 42 -6.59 -10.60 11.40
CA ALA A 42 -6.18 -11.95 11.76
C ALA A 42 -7.03 -13.02 11.07
N GLU A 43 -8.32 -12.75 10.85
CA GLU A 43 -9.27 -13.68 10.20
C GLU A 43 -9.30 -13.52 8.67
N GLY A 44 -8.49 -12.61 8.13
CA GLY A 44 -8.42 -12.37 6.69
C GLY A 44 -7.84 -13.53 5.89
N SER A 45 -7.86 -13.35 4.57
CA SER A 45 -7.21 -14.23 3.60
C SER A 45 -6.37 -13.41 2.63
N GLY A 46 -5.54 -14.06 1.81
CA GLY A 46 -4.74 -13.35 0.80
C GLY A 46 -3.79 -12.31 1.41
N HIS A 47 -3.89 -11.07 0.95
CA HIS A 47 -2.94 -10.00 1.30
C HIS A 47 -3.13 -9.51 2.74
N SER A 48 -4.37 -9.37 3.19
CA SER A 48 -4.75 -8.96 4.54
C SER A 48 -4.14 -9.90 5.60
N ARG A 49 -4.24 -11.21 5.41
CA ARG A 49 -3.62 -12.21 6.29
C ARG A 49 -2.10 -12.11 6.26
N PHE A 50 -1.51 -11.94 5.09
CA PHE A 50 -0.06 -11.81 4.94
C PHE A 50 0.50 -10.61 5.74
N VAL A 51 -0.21 -9.48 5.73
CA VAL A 51 0.25 -8.27 6.46
C VAL A 51 -0.13 -8.29 7.94
N SER A 52 -1.16 -9.02 8.35
CA SER A 52 -1.74 -9.00 9.70
C SER A 52 -0.67 -9.06 10.82
N GLY A 53 0.25 -10.02 10.75
CA GLY A 53 1.32 -10.21 11.74
C GLY A 53 2.58 -9.35 11.55
N LYS A 54 2.64 -8.51 10.50
CA LYS A 54 3.83 -7.69 10.20
C LYS A 54 3.85 -6.45 11.10
N LYS A 55 5.06 -6.05 11.49
CA LYS A 55 5.31 -4.75 12.12
C LYS A 55 5.08 -3.63 11.11
N LEU A 56 4.54 -2.51 11.57
CA LEU A 56 4.35 -1.31 10.78
C LEU A 56 5.70 -0.66 10.49
N TYR A 57 5.82 -0.09 9.30
CA TYR A 57 6.86 0.88 9.05
C TYR A 57 6.60 2.15 9.88
N LYS A 58 7.67 2.80 10.33
CA LYS A 58 7.60 4.01 11.13
C LYS A 58 6.76 5.10 10.47
N HIS A 59 6.95 5.32 9.16
CA HIS A 59 6.15 6.30 8.41
C HIS A 59 4.68 5.94 8.30
N GLN A 60 4.30 4.65 8.32
CA GLN A 60 2.90 4.22 8.35
C GLN A 60 2.27 4.56 9.71
N TYR A 61 2.99 4.25 10.79
CA TYR A 61 2.51 4.51 12.14
C TYR A 61 2.42 6.01 12.46
N GLU A 62 3.40 6.80 12.04
CA GLU A 62 3.37 8.26 12.18
C GLU A 62 2.23 8.88 11.38
N ALA A 63 2.04 8.47 10.12
CA ALA A 63 0.92 8.92 9.31
C ALA A 63 -0.42 8.60 9.97
N PHE A 64 -0.59 7.37 10.47
CA PHE A 64 -1.79 6.98 11.22
C PHE A 64 -2.02 7.89 12.42
N LYS A 65 -1.00 8.15 13.25
CA LYS A 65 -1.11 9.05 14.42
C LYS A 65 -1.48 10.48 14.05
N HIS A 66 -0.87 11.04 13.00
CA HIS A 66 -1.17 12.40 12.57
C HIS A 66 -2.60 12.51 12.03
N LEU A 67 -3.05 11.55 11.24
CA LEU A 67 -4.44 11.48 10.78
C LEU A 67 -5.42 11.33 11.96
N SER A 68 -5.11 10.47 12.93
CA SER A 68 -5.90 10.30 14.17
C SER A 68 -6.07 11.60 14.97
N ASN A 69 -5.11 12.52 14.87
CA ASN A 69 -5.15 13.81 15.55
C ASN A 69 -5.81 14.91 14.69
N GLY A 70 -6.39 14.57 13.54
CA GLY A 70 -7.09 15.51 12.67
C GLY A 70 -6.19 16.35 11.76
N TYR A 71 -4.92 15.97 11.59
CA TYR A 71 -4.00 16.68 10.71
C TYR A 71 -4.11 16.21 9.25
N ASN A 72 -3.93 17.16 8.32
CA ASN A 72 -3.63 16.86 6.93
C ASN A 72 -2.14 16.53 6.78
N ILE A 73 -1.80 15.50 6.01
CA ILE A 73 -0.42 15.03 5.87
C ILE A 73 0.03 14.97 4.41
N VAL A 74 1.34 15.16 4.20
CA VAL A 74 2.04 14.83 2.95
C VAL A 74 3.05 13.74 3.27
N LEU A 75 2.78 12.52 2.79
CA LEU A 75 3.62 11.36 3.08
C LEU A 75 4.69 11.16 2.01
N LYS A 76 5.95 11.46 2.34
CA LYS A 76 7.10 11.17 1.47
C LYS A 76 7.68 9.78 1.78
N SER A 77 7.59 8.85 0.85
CA SER A 77 8.29 7.56 0.94
C SER A 77 8.52 6.93 -0.44
N GLY A 78 9.55 6.08 -0.55
CA GLY A 78 9.94 5.40 -1.80
C GLY A 78 8.85 4.48 -2.38
N THR A 79 9.00 4.04 -3.62
CA THR A 79 8.07 3.08 -4.23
C THR A 79 8.06 1.75 -3.45
N GLY A 80 6.92 1.07 -3.39
CA GLY A 80 6.80 -0.19 -2.63
C GLY A 80 6.85 -0.09 -1.10
N SER A 81 6.99 1.11 -0.52
CA SER A 81 7.13 1.36 0.93
C SER A 81 5.84 1.17 1.77
N GLY A 82 4.75 0.68 1.19
CA GLY A 82 3.47 0.53 1.92
C GLY A 82 2.75 1.84 2.25
N LYS A 83 2.81 2.85 1.36
CA LYS A 83 2.02 4.10 1.49
C LYS A 83 0.52 3.87 1.60
N THR A 84 0.01 2.89 0.86
CA THR A 84 -1.43 2.60 0.82
C THR A 84 -1.95 2.24 2.21
N GLU A 85 -1.22 1.39 2.95
CA GLU A 85 -1.57 1.03 4.32
C GLU A 85 -1.55 2.20 5.30
N ALA A 86 -0.70 3.21 5.07
CA ALA A 86 -0.59 4.34 5.99
C ALA A 86 -1.92 5.09 6.18
N TRP A 87 -2.64 5.35 5.08
CA TRP A 87 -3.95 6.01 5.14
C TRP A 87 -5.10 5.02 5.37
N LEU A 88 -5.00 3.79 4.85
CA LEU A 88 -6.02 2.75 5.06
C LEU A 88 -6.17 2.39 6.54
N LEU A 89 -5.08 2.33 7.31
CA LEU A 89 -5.13 2.07 8.75
C LEU A 89 -6.05 3.05 9.47
N TYR A 90 -5.94 4.35 9.14
CA TYR A 90 -6.79 5.39 9.71
C TYR A 90 -8.25 5.21 9.28
N VAL A 91 -8.48 5.08 7.97
CA VAL A 91 -9.81 4.92 7.38
C VAL A 91 -10.57 3.75 8.01
N PHE A 92 -9.93 2.59 8.12
CA PHE A 92 -10.56 1.40 8.66
C PHE A 92 -10.71 1.45 10.18
N LYS A 93 -9.72 1.98 10.91
CA LYS A 93 -9.79 2.06 12.38
C LYS A 93 -10.95 2.94 12.85
N TYR A 94 -11.16 4.07 12.18
CA TYR A 94 -12.17 5.05 12.57
C TYR A 94 -13.43 5.00 11.70
N ARG A 95 -13.53 4.06 10.77
CA ARG A 95 -14.67 3.86 9.86
C ARG A 95 -15.03 5.13 9.09
N VAL A 96 -14.02 5.85 8.62
CA VAL A 96 -14.18 7.12 7.92
C VAL A 96 -14.47 6.85 6.44
N PRO A 97 -15.56 7.37 5.85
CA PRO A 97 -15.76 7.32 4.41
C PRO A 97 -14.59 8.01 3.70
N ALA A 98 -14.00 7.36 2.71
CA ALA A 98 -12.79 7.84 2.03
C ALA A 98 -12.95 7.86 0.52
N LEU A 99 -12.44 8.92 -0.12
CA LEU A 99 -12.25 9.01 -1.56
C LEU A 99 -10.75 8.95 -1.86
N ALA A 100 -10.31 7.89 -2.53
CA ALA A 100 -8.95 7.77 -3.02
C ALA A 100 -8.90 8.15 -4.50
N VAL A 101 -8.06 9.12 -4.85
CA VAL A 101 -7.89 9.58 -6.23
C VAL A 101 -6.52 9.13 -6.74
N TYR A 102 -6.52 8.47 -7.90
CA TYR A 102 -5.30 8.01 -8.56
C TYR A 102 -5.14 8.69 -9.92
N PRO A 103 -3.90 9.02 -10.34
CA PRO A 103 -3.65 9.75 -11.58
C PRO A 103 -3.90 8.93 -12.85
N THR A 104 -3.89 7.60 -12.77
CA THR A 104 -4.05 6.72 -13.93
C THR A 104 -4.98 5.55 -13.63
N LEU A 105 -5.70 5.06 -14.66
CA LEU A 105 -6.56 3.88 -14.56
C LEU A 105 -5.77 2.62 -14.18
N ALA A 106 -4.56 2.46 -14.72
CA ALA A 106 -3.69 1.32 -14.38
C ALA A 106 -3.39 1.29 -12.88
N LEU A 107 -2.98 2.43 -12.31
CA LEU A 107 -2.70 2.51 -10.88
C LEU A 107 -3.98 2.32 -10.04
N ALA A 108 -5.10 2.92 -10.44
CA ALA A 108 -6.38 2.71 -9.77
C ALA A 108 -6.77 1.22 -9.74
N ASN A 109 -6.63 0.53 -10.87
CA ASN A 109 -6.93 -0.89 -11.01
C ASN A 109 -6.00 -1.79 -10.17
N ASP A 110 -4.75 -1.39 -9.97
CA ASP A 110 -3.84 -2.12 -9.07
C ASP A 110 -4.21 -1.89 -7.60
N GLN A 111 -4.58 -0.66 -7.23
CA GLN A 111 -4.93 -0.33 -5.85
C GLN A 111 -6.29 -0.90 -5.44
N ILE A 112 -7.30 -0.88 -6.32
CA ILE A 112 -8.64 -1.40 -5.98
C ILE A 112 -8.60 -2.88 -5.62
N LYS A 113 -7.78 -3.69 -6.30
CA LYS A 113 -7.65 -5.13 -6.01
C LYS A 113 -7.16 -5.35 -4.58
N ARG A 114 -6.14 -4.57 -4.18
CA ARG A 114 -5.58 -4.60 -2.83
C ARG A 114 -6.55 -4.06 -1.78
N ILE A 115 -7.27 -2.98 -2.07
CA ILE A 115 -8.25 -2.40 -1.14
C ILE A 115 -9.44 -3.37 -0.95
N LYS A 116 -9.90 -4.03 -2.02
CA LYS A 116 -10.97 -5.04 -1.96
C LYS A 116 -10.65 -6.19 -1.02
N ASP A 117 -9.41 -6.67 -1.00
CA ASP A 117 -8.96 -7.73 -0.07
C ASP A 117 -9.09 -7.31 1.41
N TYR A 118 -8.67 -6.08 1.75
CA TYR A 118 -8.89 -5.51 3.07
C TYR A 118 -10.38 -5.32 3.38
N CYS A 119 -11.14 -4.74 2.46
CA CYS A 119 -12.56 -4.48 2.63
C CYS A 119 -13.37 -5.77 2.85
N GLN A 120 -13.07 -6.83 2.09
CA GLN A 120 -13.69 -8.14 2.27
C GLN A 120 -13.44 -8.70 3.67
N THR A 121 -12.21 -8.61 4.15
CA THR A 121 -11.82 -9.08 5.49
C THR A 121 -12.50 -8.27 6.60
N LEU A 122 -12.58 -6.95 6.42
CA LEU A 122 -13.09 -6.02 7.43
C LEU A 122 -14.61 -5.75 7.33
N GLY A 123 -15.29 -6.35 6.35
CA GLY A 123 -16.72 -6.16 6.12
C GLY A 123 -17.11 -4.79 5.57
N TYR A 124 -16.20 -4.10 4.86
CA TYR A 124 -16.47 -2.80 4.24
C TYR A 124 -16.80 -2.93 2.75
N ARG A 125 -17.52 -1.94 2.21
CA ARG A 125 -17.75 -1.80 0.77
C ARG A 125 -16.74 -0.85 0.16
N VAL A 126 -16.32 -1.15 -1.07
CA VAL A 126 -15.46 -0.27 -1.87
C VAL A 126 -15.85 -0.40 -3.32
N GLU A 127 -16.00 0.75 -3.98
CA GLU A 127 -16.29 0.83 -5.41
C GLU A 127 -15.26 1.72 -6.11
N GLN A 128 -14.99 1.39 -7.37
CA GLN A 128 -14.17 2.20 -8.25
C GLN A 128 -15.08 2.95 -9.22
N ILE A 129 -14.83 4.24 -9.39
CA ILE A 129 -15.56 5.09 -10.34
C ILE A 129 -14.56 5.62 -11.37
N ASP A 130 -14.77 5.26 -12.62
CA ASP A 130 -14.06 5.75 -13.78
C ASP A 130 -15.00 5.81 -14.99
N ALA A 131 -14.52 6.32 -16.13
CA ALA A 131 -15.34 6.49 -17.32
C ALA A 131 -16.03 5.20 -17.82
N LYS A 132 -15.46 4.01 -17.55
CA LYS A 132 -16.04 2.72 -17.96
C LYS A 132 -17.03 2.17 -16.94
N THR A 133 -16.77 2.39 -15.66
CA THR A 133 -17.58 1.87 -14.54
C THR A 133 -18.75 2.78 -14.19
N LYS A 134 -18.73 4.05 -14.60
CA LYS A 134 -19.80 5.02 -14.36
C LYS A 134 -21.13 4.64 -15.02
N GLU A 135 -21.11 3.84 -16.08
CA GLU A 135 -22.32 3.39 -16.80
C GLU A 135 -23.00 2.19 -16.11
N ALA A 136 -22.34 1.55 -15.14
CA ALA A 136 -22.82 0.34 -14.47
C ALA A 136 -23.30 0.58 -13.01
N LEU A 137 -23.33 1.85 -12.58
CA LEU A 137 -23.84 2.31 -11.28
C LEU A 137 -25.21 2.97 -11.44
#